data_AF-A0A2H6NBE0-F1
#
_entry.id   AF-A0A2H6NBE0-F1
#
_cell.length_a   1.000
_cell.length_b   1.000
_cell.length_c   1.000
_cell.angle_alpha   90.00
_cell.angle_beta   90.00
_cell.angle_gamma   90.00
#
_symmetry.space_group_name_H-M   'P 1'
#
loop_
_entity.id
_entity.type
_entity.pdbx_description
1 polymer ?
#
loop_
_entity_poly.entity_id
_entity_poly.type
_entity_poly.pdbx_seq_one_letter_code
_entity_poly.pdbx_strand_id
1 'polypeptide(L)'
;PQAEKEKLLAEISSDIDQLNPESADLRALAKLLYDSYIKSFPLTKAKARAILTGKTTDQSPFVIYDMNSLMMGEDQIKCKHLTPMQEQNKEVAIRIFQRCQFRSVEAVQEITEFAKSIPGFVSLDLNDQVTLLKYG
;
A
#
# COMPACT_ATOMS: atom_id res chain seq x y z
N PRO A 1 -33.44 1.00 10.80
CA PRO A 1 -33.08 1.57 9.46
C PRO A 1 -31.74 1.08 8.89
N GLN A 2 -30.60 1.23 9.59
CA GLN A 2 -29.29 0.80 9.05
C GLN A 2 -28.99 -0.68 9.29
N ALA A 3 -29.30 -1.20 10.50
CA ALA A 3 -29.15 -2.61 10.82
C ALA A 3 -30.02 -3.54 9.95
N GLU A 4 -31.23 -3.11 9.58
CA GLU A 4 -32.10 -3.86 8.65
C GLU A 4 -31.56 -3.85 7.23
N LYS A 5 -30.94 -2.75 6.79
CA LYS A 5 -30.30 -2.65 5.47
C LYS A 5 -29.07 -3.56 5.39
N GLU A 6 -28.26 -3.61 6.43
CA GLU A 6 -27.11 -4.51 6.53
C GLU A 6 -27.55 -5.97 6.59
N LYS A 7 -28.63 -6.28 7.31
CA LYS A 7 -29.23 -7.62 7.34
C LYS A 7 -29.69 -8.06 5.95
N LEU A 8 -30.44 -7.22 5.23
CA LEU A 8 -30.92 -7.53 3.88
C LEU A 8 -29.76 -7.71 2.88
N LEU A 9 -28.69 -6.91 3.01
CA LEU A 9 -27.49 -7.08 2.19
C LEU A 9 -26.76 -8.40 2.48
N ALA A 10 -26.69 -8.81 3.75
CA ALA A 10 -26.10 -10.09 4.15
C ALA A 10 -26.95 -11.29 3.70
N GLU A 11 -28.28 -11.18 3.75
CA GLU A 11 -29.24 -12.21 3.34
C GLU A 11 -29.21 -12.41 1.82
N ILE A 12 -29.17 -11.33 1.03
CA ILE A 12 -29.01 -11.38 -0.43
C ILE A 12 -27.62 -11.93 -0.83
N SER A 13 -26.56 -11.51 -0.12
CA SER A 13 -25.22 -12.07 -0.38
C SER A 13 -25.21 -13.57 -0.09
N SER A 14 -25.77 -14.02 1.03
CA SER A 14 -25.89 -15.44 1.40
C SER A 14 -26.62 -16.28 0.35
N ASP A 15 -27.73 -15.78 -0.22
CA ASP A 15 -28.50 -16.50 -1.23
C ASP A 15 -27.77 -16.64 -2.58
N ILE A 16 -26.96 -15.64 -2.95
CA ILE A 16 -26.14 -15.69 -4.18
C ILE A 16 -24.98 -16.69 -4.02
N ASP A 17 -24.44 -16.82 -2.81
CA ASP A 17 -23.37 -17.78 -2.46
C ASP A 17 -23.82 -19.24 -2.59
N GLN A 18 -25.10 -19.52 -2.32
CA GLN A 18 -25.66 -20.88 -2.40
C GLN A 18 -25.99 -21.33 -3.82
N LEU A 19 -26.13 -20.40 -4.78
CA LEU A 19 -26.63 -20.70 -6.13
C LEU A 19 -25.55 -20.76 -7.22
N ASN A 20 -24.34 -20.24 -6.98
CA ASN A 20 -23.27 -20.28 -7.99
C ASN A 20 -21.87 -20.53 -7.39
N PRO A 21 -21.30 -21.76 -7.53
CA PRO A 21 -19.99 -22.10 -6.99
C PRO A 21 -18.86 -21.22 -7.54
N GLU A 22 -18.94 -20.77 -8.78
CA GLU A 22 -17.95 -19.86 -9.38
C GLU A 22 -17.90 -18.51 -8.65
N SER A 23 -19.05 -18.02 -8.19
CA SER A 23 -19.11 -16.77 -7.44
C SER A 23 -18.52 -16.89 -6.03
N ALA A 24 -18.61 -18.06 -5.41
CA ALA A 24 -18.00 -18.35 -4.13
C ALA A 24 -16.47 -18.40 -4.24
N ASP A 25 -15.95 -19.02 -5.30
CA ASP A 25 -14.50 -19.07 -5.58
C ASP A 25 -13.92 -17.68 -5.83
N LEU A 26 -14.63 -16.83 -6.60
CA LEU A 26 -14.20 -15.44 -6.83
C LEU A 26 -14.19 -14.61 -5.55
N ARG A 27 -15.15 -14.81 -4.64
CA ARG A 27 -15.17 -14.12 -3.34
C ARG A 27 -14.05 -14.60 -2.42
N ALA A 28 -13.76 -15.91 -2.42
CA ALA A 28 -12.62 -16.45 -1.69
C ALA A 28 -11.29 -15.87 -2.21
N LEU A 29 -11.12 -15.79 -3.53
CA LEU A 29 -9.96 -15.17 -4.16
C LEU A 29 -9.87 -13.67 -3.80
N ALA A 30 -10.97 -12.92 -3.91
CA ALA A 30 -10.99 -11.51 -3.57
C ALA A 30 -10.60 -11.26 -2.09
N LYS A 31 -11.10 -12.09 -1.18
CA LYS A 31 -10.73 -12.04 0.24
C LYS A 31 -9.24 -12.33 0.44
N LEU A 32 -8.71 -13.36 -0.22
CA LEU A 32 -7.28 -13.71 -0.15
C LEU A 32 -6.40 -12.54 -0.64
N LEU A 33 -6.75 -11.93 -1.78
CA LEU A 33 -6.02 -10.78 -2.31
C LEU A 33 -6.10 -9.58 -1.36
N TYR A 34 -7.25 -9.33 -0.74
CA TYR A 34 -7.40 -8.26 0.24
C TYR A 34 -6.53 -8.51 1.48
N ASP A 35 -6.56 -9.71 2.05
CA ASP A 35 -5.76 -10.04 3.24
C ASP A 35 -4.26 -9.92 2.94
N SER A 36 -3.82 -10.38 1.76
CA SER A 36 -2.44 -10.21 1.28
C SER A 36 -2.07 -8.73 1.06
N TYR A 37 -2.97 -7.92 0.51
CA TYR A 37 -2.75 -6.48 0.32
C TYR A 37 -2.52 -5.79 1.67
N ILE A 38 -3.35 -6.08 2.67
CA ILE A 38 -3.20 -5.49 4.02
C ILE A 38 -1.87 -5.92 4.67
N LYS A 39 -1.40 -7.14 4.40
CA LYS A 39 -0.11 -7.64 4.90
C LYS A 39 1.08 -6.97 4.21
N SER A 40 1.04 -6.79 2.88
CA SER A 40 2.17 -6.28 2.09
C SER A 40 2.30 -4.75 2.14
N PHE A 41 1.21 -4.01 2.33
CA PHE A 41 1.20 -2.54 2.28
C PHE A 41 0.85 -1.92 3.65
N PRO A 42 1.84 -1.42 4.41
CA PRO A 42 1.62 -0.92 5.78
C PRO A 42 0.63 0.26 5.85
N LEU A 43 0.69 1.16 4.86
CA LEU A 43 -0.18 2.32 4.72
C LEU A 43 -1.25 2.07 3.66
N THR A 44 -2.42 1.62 4.10
CA THR A 44 -3.56 1.36 3.21
C THR A 44 -4.25 2.65 2.79
N LYS A 45 -5.04 2.59 1.72
CA LYS A 45 -5.90 3.71 1.29
C LYS A 45 -6.81 4.22 2.41
N ALA A 46 -7.37 3.34 3.22
CA ALA A 46 -8.24 3.72 4.34
C ALA A 46 -7.46 4.52 5.41
N LYS A 47 -6.26 4.06 5.79
CA LYS A 47 -5.38 4.77 6.72
C LYS A 47 -4.95 6.13 6.17
N ALA A 48 -4.51 6.18 4.91
CA ALA A 48 -4.12 7.43 4.25
C ALA A 48 -5.28 8.44 4.18
N ARG A 49 -6.51 7.99 3.86
CA ARG A 49 -7.70 8.87 3.87
C ARG A 49 -8.05 9.37 5.26
N ALA A 50 -7.92 8.54 6.29
CA ALA A 50 -8.13 8.98 7.67
C ALA A 50 -7.18 10.14 8.01
N ILE A 51 -5.90 10.02 7.63
CA ILE A 51 -4.89 11.07 7.82
C ILE A 51 -5.28 12.35 7.07
N LEU A 52 -5.55 12.25 5.77
CA LEU A 52 -5.85 13.40 4.91
C LEU A 52 -7.16 14.10 5.26
N THR A 53 -8.09 13.41 5.92
CA THR A 53 -9.37 13.97 6.37
C THR A 53 -9.38 14.39 7.84
N GLY A 54 -8.22 14.34 8.52
CA GLY A 54 -8.10 14.74 9.93
C GLY A 54 -8.82 13.82 10.91
N LYS A 55 -9.08 12.56 10.53
CA LYS A 55 -9.81 11.57 11.33
C LYS A 55 -8.89 10.63 12.13
N THR A 56 -7.58 10.88 12.14
CA THR A 56 -6.63 10.10 12.94
C THR A 56 -6.51 10.69 14.35
N THR A 57 -6.55 9.83 15.36
CA THR A 57 -6.40 10.20 16.77
C THR A 57 -4.95 10.51 17.14
N ASP A 58 -3.99 9.90 16.43
CA ASP A 58 -2.58 9.97 16.76
C ASP A 58 -1.82 10.80 15.71
N GLN A 59 -1.55 12.06 16.08
CA GLN A 59 -0.63 13.00 15.45
C GLN A 59 -0.91 13.39 13.98
N SER A 60 -1.19 14.68 13.74
CA SER A 60 -1.26 15.23 12.38
C SER A 60 0.10 15.14 11.68
N PRO A 61 0.15 14.85 10.36
CA PRO A 61 1.40 14.83 9.62
C PRO A 61 2.11 16.18 9.69
N PHE A 62 3.44 16.14 9.70
CA PHE A 62 4.24 17.34 9.53
C PHE A 62 4.10 17.86 8.09
N VAL A 63 3.78 19.16 7.94
CA VAL A 63 3.54 19.79 6.64
C VAL A 63 4.81 20.47 6.17
N ILE A 64 5.29 20.09 4.98
CA ILE A 64 6.43 20.72 4.30
C ILE A 64 5.89 21.56 3.15
N TYR A 65 6.15 22.87 3.19
CA TYR A 65 5.66 23.83 2.20
C TYR A 65 6.71 24.87 1.78
N ASP A 66 7.87 24.88 2.44
CA ASP A 66 9.01 25.74 2.14
C ASP A 66 10.33 25.09 2.60
N MET A 67 11.45 25.80 2.45
CA MET A 67 12.77 25.28 2.83
C MET A 67 12.95 25.19 4.34
N ASN A 68 12.32 26.06 5.12
CA ASN A 68 12.42 26.07 6.57
C ASN A 68 11.71 24.85 7.18
N SER A 69 10.46 24.63 6.76
CA SER A 69 9.68 23.45 7.14
C SER A 69 10.37 22.16 6.69
N LEU A 70 10.97 22.13 5.51
CA LEU A 70 11.75 20.97 5.06
C LEU A 70 12.93 20.64 5.99
N MET A 71 13.71 21.64 6.43
CA MET A 71 14.80 21.40 7.38
C MET A 71 14.28 20.90 8.73
N MET A 72 13.19 21.47 9.23
CA MET A 72 12.57 21.06 10.50
C MET A 72 11.95 19.65 10.45
N GLY A 73 11.50 19.23 9.27
CA GLY A 73 10.86 17.94 9.04
C GLY A 73 11.81 16.82 8.61
N GLU A 74 13.12 17.08 8.51
CA GLU A 74 14.08 16.14 7.93
C GLU A 74 14.09 14.78 8.65
N ASP A 75 14.04 14.78 9.99
CA ASP A 75 14.00 13.58 10.83
C ASP A 75 12.68 12.79 10.73
N GLN A 76 11.60 13.44 10.27
CA GLN A 76 10.28 12.81 10.13
C GLN A 76 10.13 12.06 8.81
N ILE A 77 10.95 12.40 7.80
CA ILE A 77 11.00 11.71 6.51
C ILE A 77 11.91 10.49 6.67
N LYS A 78 11.44 9.48 7.40
CA LYS A 78 12.18 8.23 7.65
C LYS A 78 12.58 7.57 6.32
N CYS A 79 13.87 7.53 6.03
CA CYS A 79 14.46 6.74 4.96
C CYS A 79 15.46 5.77 5.59
N LYS A 80 15.14 4.46 5.59
CA LYS A 80 15.91 3.44 6.34
C LYS A 80 17.35 3.24 5.85
N HIS A 81 17.68 3.74 4.66
CA HIS A 81 18.91 3.37 3.93
C HIS A 81 19.90 4.54 3.74
N LEU A 82 19.68 5.68 4.39
CA LEU A 82 20.52 6.87 4.18
C LEU A 82 21.37 7.18 5.42
N THR A 83 22.69 7.19 5.23
CA THR A 83 23.63 7.73 6.21
C THR A 83 23.59 9.27 6.16
N PRO A 84 23.38 9.97 7.29
CA PRO A 84 23.21 11.43 7.33
C PRO A 84 24.36 12.23 6.68
N MET A 85 25.58 11.69 6.71
CA MET A 85 26.79 12.38 6.26
C MET A 85 26.89 12.57 4.74
N GLN A 86 26.23 11.76 3.91
CA GLN A 86 26.37 11.83 2.45
C GLN A 86 25.30 12.70 1.78
N GLU A 87 24.24 13.07 2.52
CA GLU A 87 23.15 13.91 2.05
C GLU A 87 23.44 15.41 2.23
N GLN A 88 24.05 15.84 3.34
CA GLN A 88 24.12 17.27 3.71
C GLN A 88 24.85 18.17 2.70
N ASN A 89 25.80 17.63 1.92
CA ASN A 89 26.56 18.41 0.92
C ASN A 89 25.90 18.48 -0.46
N LYS A 90 24.71 17.89 -0.65
CA LYS A 90 24.00 17.90 -1.95
C LYS A 90 22.90 18.94 -1.96
N GLU A 91 22.59 19.47 -3.14
CA GLU A 91 21.43 20.32 -3.38
C GLU A 91 20.14 19.64 -2.89
N VAL A 92 19.22 20.44 -2.32
CA VAL A 92 17.96 19.96 -1.75
C VAL A 92 17.15 19.14 -2.74
N ALA A 93 17.06 19.57 -4.00
CA ALA A 93 16.35 18.84 -5.05
C ALA A 93 16.92 17.44 -5.26
N ILE A 94 18.25 17.31 -5.25
CA ILE A 94 18.94 16.00 -5.37
C ILE A 94 18.61 15.12 -4.17
N ARG A 95 18.60 15.66 -2.94
CA ARG A 95 18.24 14.88 -1.75
C ARG A 95 16.81 14.35 -1.82
N ILE A 96 15.84 15.20 -2.19
CA ILE A 96 14.44 14.78 -2.34
C ILE A 96 14.32 13.71 -3.41
N PHE A 97 14.97 13.89 -4.56
CA PHE A 97 14.97 12.91 -5.64
C PHE A 97 15.53 11.55 -5.18
N GLN A 98 16.63 11.55 -4.44
CA GLN A 98 17.21 10.32 -3.88
C GLN A 98 16.25 9.65 -2.89
N ARG A 99 15.61 10.40 -1.98
CA ARG A 99 14.59 9.87 -1.06
C ARG A 99 13.43 9.21 -1.81
N CYS A 100 12.96 9.81 -2.91
CA CYS A 100 11.95 9.21 -3.77
C CYS A 100 12.43 7.89 -4.41
N GLN A 101 13.70 7.81 -4.85
CA GLN A 101 14.26 6.56 -5.36
C GLN A 101 14.29 5.46 -4.30
N PHE A 102 14.75 5.76 -3.08
CA PHE A 102 14.76 4.77 -2.00
C PHE A 102 13.35 4.28 -1.67
N ARG A 103 12.37 5.19 -1.56
CA ARG A 103 10.97 4.79 -1.36
C ARG A 103 10.44 3.93 -2.51
N SER A 104 10.87 4.20 -3.74
CA SER A 104 10.48 3.41 -4.92
C SER A 104 11.06 1.99 -4.85
N VAL A 105 12.29 1.82 -4.37
CA VAL A 105 12.88 0.49 -4.13
C VAL A 105 12.08 -0.29 -3.08
N GLU A 106 11.72 0.36 -1.96
CA GLU A 106 10.86 -0.25 -0.95
C GLU A 106 9.47 -0.62 -1.54
N ALA A 107 8.91 0.22 -2.42
CA ALA A 107 7.62 -0.06 -3.07
C ALA A 107 7.70 -1.29 -3.98
N VAL A 108 8.78 -1.44 -4.75
CA VAL A 108 9.01 -2.62 -5.59
C VAL A 108 9.07 -3.89 -4.74
N GLN A 109 9.69 -3.83 -3.55
CA GLN A 109 9.70 -4.96 -2.62
C GLN A 109 8.29 -5.29 -2.11
N GLU A 110 7.52 -4.29 -1.68
CA GLU A 110 6.11 -4.46 -1.25
C GLU A 110 5.24 -5.08 -2.36
N ILE A 111 5.37 -4.58 -3.60
CA ILE A 111 4.65 -5.07 -4.78
C ILE A 111 5.07 -6.51 -5.11
N THR A 112 6.37 -6.81 -5.04
CA THR A 112 6.89 -8.17 -5.31
C THR A 112 6.35 -9.18 -4.30
N GLU A 113 6.35 -8.83 -3.01
CA GLU A 113 5.79 -9.71 -1.97
C GLU A 113 4.27 -9.87 -2.12
N PHE A 114 3.55 -8.83 -2.53
CA PHE A 114 2.14 -8.95 -2.89
C PHE A 114 1.92 -9.87 -4.10
N ALA A 115 2.69 -9.71 -5.18
CA ALA A 115 2.55 -10.52 -6.39
C ALA A 115 2.75 -12.02 -6.11
N LYS A 116 3.74 -12.37 -5.28
CA LYS A 116 3.98 -13.76 -4.85
C LYS A 116 2.79 -14.40 -4.11
N SER A 117 1.91 -13.57 -3.51
CA SER A 117 0.72 -14.06 -2.83
C SER A 117 -0.46 -14.36 -3.77
N ILE A 118 -0.39 -13.93 -5.04
CA ILE A 118 -1.44 -14.15 -6.04
C ILE A 118 -1.39 -15.62 -6.49
N PRO A 119 -2.50 -16.38 -6.35
CA PRO A 119 -2.55 -17.77 -6.80
C PRO A 119 -2.15 -17.89 -8.28
N GLY A 120 -1.22 -18.81 -8.56
CA GLY A 120 -0.68 -19.06 -9.90
C GLY A 120 0.53 -18.19 -10.29
N PHE A 121 0.78 -17.06 -9.64
CA PHE A 121 1.90 -16.17 -10.02
C PHE A 121 3.27 -16.86 -9.88
N VAL A 122 3.52 -17.50 -8.72
CA VAL A 122 4.79 -18.22 -8.46
C VAL A 122 4.96 -19.50 -9.29
N SER A 123 3.87 -19.94 -9.94
CA SER A 123 3.87 -21.10 -10.83
C SER A 123 4.21 -20.75 -12.28
N LEU A 124 4.28 -19.46 -12.63
CA LEU A 124 4.75 -18.99 -13.94
C LEU A 124 6.26 -19.20 -14.09
N ASP A 125 6.75 -19.14 -15.33
CA ASP A 125 8.20 -19.08 -15.58
C ASP A 125 8.82 -17.88 -14.85
N LEU A 126 10.04 -18.05 -14.36
CA LEU A 126 10.71 -17.00 -13.60
C LEU A 126 10.91 -15.72 -14.44
N ASN A 127 11.17 -15.84 -15.75
CA ASN A 127 11.32 -14.68 -16.62
C ASN A 127 9.99 -13.95 -16.82
N ASP A 128 8.88 -14.68 -16.87
CA ASP A 128 7.54 -14.09 -16.96
C ASP A 128 7.20 -13.35 -15.67
N GLN A 129 7.49 -13.92 -14.50
CA GLN A 129 7.32 -13.24 -13.20
C GLN A 129 8.12 -11.93 -13.16
N VAL A 130 9.39 -11.95 -13.56
CA VAL A 130 10.26 -10.77 -13.62
C VAL A 130 9.72 -9.74 -14.62
N THR A 131 9.24 -10.19 -15.78
CA THR A 131 8.69 -9.31 -16.82
C THR A 131 7.42 -8.61 -16.34
N LEU A 132 6.51 -9.35 -15.72
CA LEU A 132 5.28 -8.79 -15.15
C LEU A 132 5.59 -7.75 -14.07
N LEU A 133 6.57 -8.00 -13.19
CA LEU A 133 6.98 -7.05 -12.16
C LEU A 133 7.74 -5.83 -12.72
N LYS A 134 8.46 -5.99 -13.83
CA LYS A 134 9.22 -4.91 -14.46
C LYS A 134 8.33 -3.90 -15.18
N TYR A 135 7.20 -4.35 -15.73
CA TYR A 135 6.33 -3.54 -16.58
C TYR A 135 4.93 -3.25 -16.00
N GLY A 136 4.60 -3.79 -14.82
CA GLY A 136 3.38 -3.47 -14.07
C GLY A 136 3.49 -2.19 -13.26
#